data_AF-A0A4Q4KHA0-F1
#
_entry.id   AF-A0A4Q4KHA0-F1
#
_cell.length_a   1.000
_cell.length_b   1.000
_cell.length_c   1.000
_cell.angle_alpha   90.00
_cell.angle_beta   90.00
_cell.angle_gamma   90.00
#
_symmetry.space_group_name_H-M   'P 1'
#
loop_
_entity.id
_entity.type
_entity.pdbx_description
1 polymer ?
#
loop_
_entity_poly.entity_id
_entity_poly.type
_entity_poly.pdbx_seq_one_letter_code
_entity_poly.pdbx_strand_id
1 'polypeptide(L)'
;MANIRGLKKNINGMIYDVVDECYSVQLFNDSKTAESDSFIDDAADFQEEIMGEIKRAENKKDFKAIEDKVQKTREDWTIRLNKMQ
;
A
#
# COMPACT_ATOMS: atom_id res chain seq x y z
N MET A 1 3.86 -2.20 23.84
CA MET A 1 4.04 -1.76 22.43
C MET A 1 3.81 -2.96 21.50
N ALA A 2 2.59 -3.48 21.45
CA ALA A 2 2.26 -4.69 20.68
C ALA A 2 1.86 -4.40 19.21
N ASN A 3 1.72 -3.12 18.82
CA ASN A 3 1.08 -2.76 17.55
C ASN A 3 2.07 -2.43 16.41
N ILE A 4 3.18 -1.73 16.63
CA ILE A 4 4.03 -1.22 15.51
C ILE A 4 4.53 -2.35 14.59
N ARG A 5 4.92 -3.51 15.15
CA ARG A 5 5.32 -4.68 14.35
C ARG A 5 4.15 -5.24 13.52
N GLY A 6 2.95 -5.25 14.09
CA GLY A 6 1.71 -5.64 13.41
C GLY A 6 1.36 -4.66 12.29
N LEU A 7 1.39 -3.35 12.58
CA LEU A 7 1.18 -2.29 11.61
C LEU A 7 2.13 -2.41 10.42
N LYS A 8 3.44 -2.54 10.66
CA LYS A 8 4.43 -2.75 9.59
C LYS A 8 4.16 -4.01 8.77
N LYS A 9 3.77 -5.11 9.42
CA LYS A 9 3.40 -6.35 8.72
C LYS A 9 2.16 -6.14 7.85
N ASN A 10 1.17 -5.39 8.34
CA ASN A 10 -0.07 -5.09 7.62
C ASN A 10 0.19 -4.18 6.41
N ILE A 11 1.08 -3.20 6.55
CA ILE A 11 1.51 -2.33 5.43
C ILE A 11 2.23 -3.17 4.39
N ASN A 12 3.26 -3.93 4.78
CA ASN A 12 4.01 -4.75 3.84
C ASN A 12 3.12 -5.79 3.13
N GLY A 13 2.19 -6.42 3.86
CA GLY A 13 1.21 -7.33 3.25
C GLY A 13 0.38 -6.64 2.18
N MET A 14 -0.17 -5.47 2.50
CA MET A 14 -0.93 -4.67 1.54
C MET A 14 -0.10 -4.26 0.31
N ILE A 15 1.17 -3.89 0.47
CA ILE A 15 2.07 -3.61 -0.67
C ILE A 15 2.24 -4.85 -1.54
N TYR A 16 2.53 -6.00 -0.91
CA TYR A 16 2.74 -7.25 -1.66
C TYR A 16 1.50 -7.69 -2.41
N ASP A 17 0.32 -7.58 -1.81
CA ASP A 17 -0.94 -7.92 -2.46
C ASP A 17 -1.16 -7.05 -3.72
N VAL A 18 -0.87 -5.74 -3.66
CA VAL A 18 -1.00 -4.85 -4.83
C VAL A 18 0.01 -5.19 -5.91
N VAL A 19 1.26 -5.44 -5.55
CA VAL A 19 2.32 -5.74 -6.51
C VAL A 19 2.03 -7.07 -7.23
N ASP A 20 1.58 -8.09 -6.50
CA ASP A 20 1.23 -9.40 -7.06
C ASP A 20 0.04 -9.29 -8.04
N GLU A 21 -0.98 -8.51 -7.67
CA GLU A 21 -2.11 -8.28 -8.57
C GLU A 21 -1.74 -7.45 -9.79
N CYS A 22 -0.86 -6.46 -9.66
CA CYS A 22 -0.34 -5.71 -10.79
C CYS A 22 0.43 -6.61 -11.77
N TYR A 23 1.25 -7.52 -11.28
CA TYR A 23 1.93 -8.50 -12.14
C TYR A 23 0.94 -9.49 -12.79
N SER A 24 -0.10 -9.89 -12.07
CA SER A 24 -1.16 -10.73 -12.63
C SER A 24 -1.91 -10.01 -13.77
N VAL A 25 -2.25 -8.73 -13.58
CA VAL A 25 -2.86 -7.89 -14.63
C VAL A 25 -1.95 -7.80 -15.86
N GLN A 26 -0.65 -7.57 -15.67
CA GLN A 26 0.33 -7.54 -16.77
C GLN A 26 0.39 -8.86 -17.53
N LEU A 27 0.35 -9.99 -16.82
CA LEU A 27 0.42 -11.32 -17.43
C LEU A 27 -0.78 -11.62 -18.33
N PHE A 28 -1.97 -11.12 -17.97
CA PHE A 28 -3.21 -11.40 -18.71
C PHE A 28 -3.66 -10.25 -19.63
N ASN A 29 -3.10 -9.05 -19.47
CA ASN A 29 -3.50 -7.86 -20.20
C ASN A 29 -2.35 -6.85 -20.40
N ASP A 30 -1.55 -7.08 -21.45
CA ASP A 30 -0.43 -6.21 -21.85
C ASP A 30 -0.81 -4.72 -22.03
N SER A 31 -2.09 -4.42 -22.35
CA SER A 31 -2.54 -3.02 -22.52
C SER A 31 -2.55 -2.23 -21.21
N LYS A 32 -2.49 -2.92 -20.08
CA LYS A 32 -2.50 -2.35 -18.73
C LYS A 32 -1.12 -2.21 -18.11
N THR A 33 -0.07 -2.65 -18.80
CA THR A 33 1.31 -2.65 -18.27
C THR A 33 1.77 -1.30 -17.75
N ALA A 34 1.52 -0.22 -18.49
CA ALA A 34 1.91 1.12 -18.04
C ALA A 34 1.11 1.58 -16.80
N GLU A 35 -0.16 1.20 -16.70
CA GLU A 35 -1.03 1.57 -15.56
C GLU A 35 -0.63 0.79 -14.29
N SER A 36 -0.28 -0.49 -14.45
CA SER A 36 0.18 -1.35 -13.35
C SER A 36 1.61 -1.04 -12.91
N ASP A 37 2.53 -0.70 -13.82
CA ASP A 37 3.87 -0.22 -13.46
C ASP A 37 3.79 1.05 -12.61
N SER A 38 2.98 2.03 -13.06
CA SER A 38 2.72 3.24 -12.28
C SER A 38 2.12 2.95 -10.90
N PHE A 39 1.30 1.89 -10.78
CA PHE A 39 0.73 1.53 -9.48
C PHE A 39 1.77 0.85 -8.57
N ILE A 40 2.67 0.04 -9.13
CA ILE A 40 3.79 -0.54 -8.38
C ILE A 40 4.69 0.58 -7.84
N ASP A 41 4.98 1.60 -8.65
CA ASP A 41 5.75 2.78 -8.23
C ASP A 41 5.03 3.54 -7.10
N ASP A 42 3.72 3.82 -7.25
CA ASP A 42 2.92 4.47 -6.20
C ASP A 42 2.92 3.66 -4.89
N ALA A 43 2.94 2.33 -4.98
CA ALA A 43 2.98 1.45 -3.82
C ALA A 43 4.34 1.50 -3.11
N ALA A 44 5.44 1.56 -3.86
CA ALA A 44 6.78 1.73 -3.32
C ALA A 44 6.92 3.09 -2.62
N ASP A 45 6.49 4.17 -3.26
CA ASP A 45 6.50 5.52 -2.69
C ASP A 45 5.70 5.60 -1.39
N PHE A 46 4.50 5.00 -1.37
CA PHE A 46 3.68 4.94 -0.17
C PHE A 46 4.35 4.14 0.96
N GLN A 47 5.04 3.05 0.64
CA GLN A 47 5.78 2.27 1.63
C GLN A 47 6.89 3.11 2.27
N GLU A 48 7.67 3.83 1.47
CA GLU A 48 8.73 4.72 1.97
C GLU A 48 8.16 5.83 2.85
N GLU A 49 7.08 6.47 2.40
CA GLU A 49 6.40 7.55 3.12
C GLU A 49 5.93 7.08 4.50
N ILE A 50 5.15 6.00 4.55
CA ILE A 50 4.58 5.48 5.79
C ILE A 50 5.65 4.95 6.74
N MET A 51 6.70 4.29 6.23
CA MET A 51 7.83 3.87 7.06
C MET A 51 8.55 5.07 7.68
N GLY A 52 8.67 6.17 6.93
CA GLY A 52 9.17 7.45 7.42
C GLY A 52 8.28 8.06 8.52
N GLU A 53 6.96 8.03 8.34
CA GLU A 53 6.00 8.49 9.35
C GLU A 53 6.05 7.64 10.63
N ILE A 54 6.09 6.31 10.51
CA ILE A 54 6.22 5.39 11.64
C ILE A 54 7.50 5.67 12.43
N LYS A 55 8.60 6.01 11.75
CA LYS A 55 9.86 6.36 12.40
C LYS A 55 9.78 7.68 13.20
N ARG A 56 8.95 8.63 12.74
CA ARG A 56 8.74 9.94 13.39
C ARG A 56 7.63 9.94 14.44
N ALA A 57 6.77 8.92 14.46
CA ALA A 57 5.66 8.82 15.40
C ALA A 57 6.13 8.58 16.84
N GLU A 58 5.67 9.41 17.77
CA GLU A 58 6.09 9.35 19.17
C GLU A 58 4.94 8.97 20.10
N ASN A 59 3.71 9.33 19.73
CA ASN A 59 2.54 9.19 20.58
C ASN A 59 1.43 8.35 19.91
N LYS A 60 0.45 7.92 20.70
CA LYS A 60 -0.66 7.08 20.22
C LYS A 60 -1.50 7.74 19.12
N LYS A 61 -1.61 9.08 19.12
CA LYS A 61 -2.36 9.82 18.10
C LYS A 61 -1.66 9.76 16.75
N ASP A 62 -0.33 9.84 16.73
CA ASP A 62 0.47 9.71 15.51
C ASP A 62 0.27 8.32 14.88
N PHE A 63 0.38 7.26 15.69
CA PHE A 63 0.15 5.89 15.21
C PHE A 63 -1.29 5.68 14.71
N LYS A 64 -2.28 6.27 15.38
CA LYS A 64 -3.67 6.20 14.91
C LYS A 64 -3.86 6.92 13.57
N ALA A 65 -3.23 8.09 13.39
CA ALA A 65 -3.29 8.81 12.13
C ALA A 65 -2.65 8.00 10.98
N ILE A 66 -1.56 7.28 11.25
CA ILE A 66 -0.94 6.37 10.29
C ILE A 66 -1.88 5.21 9.95
N GLU A 67 -2.54 4.61 10.95
CA GLU A 67 -3.52 3.54 10.73
C GLU A 67 -4.69 4.00 9.86
N ASP A 68 -5.27 5.16 10.17
CA ASP A 68 -6.37 5.75 9.41
C ASP A 68 -5.93 6.04 7.95
N LYS A 69 -4.70 6.53 7.75
CA LYS A 69 -4.11 6.75 6.42
C LYS A 69 -3.94 5.44 5.65
N VAL A 70 -3.37 4.40 6.28
CA VAL A 70 -3.18 3.08 5.67
C VAL A 70 -4.52 2.44 5.30
N GLN A 71 -5.53 2.55 6.16
CA GLN A 71 -6.86 2.04 5.87
C GLN A 71 -7.48 2.75 4.66
N LYS A 72 -7.44 4.07 4.62
CA LYS A 72 -7.98 4.84 3.49
C LYS A 72 -7.28 4.49 2.18
N THR A 73 -5.94 4.44 2.18
CA THR A 73 -5.18 4.06 1.00
C THR A 73 -5.55 2.66 0.53
N ARG A 74 -5.81 1.71 1.45
CA ARG A 74 -6.25 0.35 1.10
C ARG A 74 -7.59 0.35 0.36
N GLU A 75 -8.55 1.13 0.84
CA GLU A 75 -9.86 1.27 0.21
C GLU A 75 -9.71 1.87 -1.21
N ASP A 76 -8.92 2.93 -1.35
CA ASP A 76 -8.65 3.59 -2.63
C ASP A 76 -7.95 2.64 -3.63
N TRP A 77 -6.97 1.87 -3.15
CA TRP A 77 -6.24 0.89 -3.95
C TRP A 77 -7.09 -0.29 -4.39
N THR A 78 -7.99 -0.76 -3.53
CA THR A 78 -8.96 -1.83 -3.88
C THR A 78 -9.86 -1.36 -5.03
N ILE A 79 -10.32 -0.11 -4.99
CA ILE A 79 -11.12 0.47 -6.07
C ILE A 79 -10.30 0.59 -7.37
N ARG A 80 -9.02 0.96 -7.29
CA ARG A 80 -8.14 1.04 -8.46
C ARG A 80 -7.91 -0.34 -9.09
N LEU A 81 -7.56 -1.35 -8.30
CA LEU A 81 -7.37 -2.73 -8.78
C LEU A 81 -8.62 -3.27 -9.48
N ASN A 82 -9.79 -3.08 -8.87
CA ASN A 82 -11.07 -3.54 -9.45
C ASN A 82 -11.42 -2.86 -10.79
N LYS A 83 -10.83 -1.71 -11.12
CA LYS A 83 -11.01 -1.05 -12.42
C LYS A 83 -10.02 -1.53 -13.48
N MET A 84 -8.94 -2.19 -13.05
CA MET A 84 -7.88 -2.71 -13.91
C MET A 84 -8.11 -4.17 -14.31
N GLN A 85 -8.81 -4.93 -13.46
CA GLN A 85 -9.32 -6.29 -13.74
C GLN A 85 -10.45 -6.27 -14.77
#